data_AF-U6LCY3-F1
#
_entry.id   AF-U6LCY3-F1
#
_cell.length_a   1.000
_cell.length_b   1.000
_cell.length_c   1.000
_cell.angle_alpha   90.00
_cell.angle_beta   90.00
_cell.angle_gamma   90.00
#
_symmetry.space_group_name_H-M   'P 1'
#
loop_
_entity.id
_entity.type
_entity.pdbx_description
1 polymer ?
#
loop_
_entity_poly.entity_id
_entity_poly.type
_entity_poly.pdbx_seq_one_letter_code
_entity_poly.pdbx_strand_id
1 'polypeptide(L)'
;MQQQQQQQQQQQQQQQQQQQRQQLATQAAAAAAAKGCTVDETRYGDVEAVNLVDKKGWQKTLGEKMQQVLQPIERVNFTWFDFHAECKNMHWENLGKLLQQLQQQLDSQGSLRVLLLPEETAAAAAAAATTTAAAAGAPIVPGWRVGQVYRQQRGVLRSNCMDCLDRTGVLQSLFARAVLHKQLAAVLPPPAAAAAAAPFAPIEVSPFSEEIFRSLWAANADAISILYAGKLQQQQQQQQQQQQQQQRLCFLFAAACCCT
;
A
#
# COMPACT_ATOMS: atom_id res chain seq x y z
N MET A 1 -13.68 -53.00 -17.51
CA MET A 1 -13.67 -52.10 -18.68
C MET A 1 -14.68 -50.96 -18.57
N GLN A 2 -16.00 -51.21 -18.61
CA GLN A 2 -17.01 -50.13 -18.52
C GLN A 2 -16.93 -49.28 -17.25
N GLN A 3 -16.76 -49.90 -16.08
CA GLN A 3 -16.67 -49.18 -14.80
C GLN A 3 -15.44 -48.26 -14.71
N GLN A 4 -14.35 -48.65 -15.36
CA GLN A 4 -13.09 -47.89 -15.41
C GLN A 4 -13.20 -46.69 -16.37
N GLN A 5 -13.90 -46.86 -17.50
CA GLN A 5 -14.26 -45.75 -18.41
C GLN A 5 -15.19 -44.74 -17.74
N GLN A 6 -16.17 -45.20 -16.97
CA GLN A 6 -17.05 -44.31 -16.20
C GLN A 6 -16.30 -43.50 -15.14
N GLN A 7 -15.36 -44.12 -14.42
CA GLN A 7 -14.52 -43.41 -13.45
C GLN A 7 -13.62 -42.36 -14.12
N GLN A 8 -13.02 -42.68 -15.27
CA GLN A 8 -12.22 -41.70 -16.02
C GLN A 8 -13.06 -40.52 -16.52
N GLN A 9 -14.28 -40.77 -17.02
CA GLN A 9 -15.18 -39.69 -17.44
C GLN A 9 -15.60 -38.81 -16.27
N GLN A 10 -15.90 -39.38 -15.09
CA GLN A 10 -16.23 -38.61 -13.90
C GLN A 10 -15.05 -37.75 -13.42
N GLN A 11 -13.82 -38.29 -13.44
CA GLN A 11 -12.63 -37.51 -13.10
C GLN A 11 -12.39 -36.36 -14.08
N GLN A 12 -12.56 -36.58 -15.38
CA GLN A 12 -12.45 -35.53 -16.39
C GLN A 12 -13.52 -34.43 -16.21
N GLN A 13 -14.76 -34.81 -15.93
CA GLN A 13 -15.82 -33.84 -15.64
C GLN A 13 -15.53 -33.03 -14.37
N GLN A 14 -15.05 -33.67 -13.31
CA GLN A 14 -14.66 -32.96 -12.08
C GLN A 14 -13.52 -31.98 -12.34
N GLN A 15 -12.50 -32.36 -13.11
CA GLN A 15 -11.40 -31.48 -13.50
C GLN A 15 -11.90 -30.29 -14.33
N GLN A 16 -12.74 -30.52 -15.34
CA GLN A 16 -13.33 -29.44 -16.14
C GLN A 16 -14.17 -28.48 -15.29
N GLN A 17 -14.99 -29.01 -14.39
CA GLN A 17 -15.81 -28.19 -13.49
C GLN A 17 -14.95 -27.38 -12.50
N GLN A 18 -13.83 -27.94 -12.04
CA GLN A 18 -12.89 -27.23 -11.18
C GLN A 18 -12.16 -26.11 -11.94
N GLN A 19 -11.73 -26.37 -13.18
CA GLN A 19 -11.14 -25.35 -14.05
C GLN A 19 -12.12 -24.23 -14.36
N GLN A 20 -13.38 -24.54 -14.67
CA GLN A 20 -14.41 -23.55 -14.96
C GLN A 20 -14.72 -22.68 -13.73
N ARG A 21 -14.84 -23.28 -12.53
CA ARG A 21 -15.00 -22.52 -11.27
C ARG A 21 -13.81 -21.60 -11.01
N GLN A 22 -12.60 -22.06 -11.31
CA GLN A 22 -11.39 -21.26 -11.13
C GLN A 22 -11.34 -20.08 -12.12
N GLN A 23 -11.77 -20.27 -13.37
CA GLN A 23 -11.89 -19.19 -14.35
C GLN A 23 -12.93 -18.15 -13.94
N LEU A 24 -14.12 -18.57 -13.52
CA LEU A 24 -15.17 -17.67 -13.03
C LEU A 24 -14.73 -16.88 -11.80
N ALA A 25 -14.03 -17.52 -10.86
CA ALA A 25 -13.48 -16.86 -9.69
C ALA A 25 -12.42 -15.79 -10.07
N THR A 26 -11.55 -16.10 -11.04
CA THR A 26 -10.57 -15.12 -11.55
C THR A 26 -11.26 -13.93 -12.24
N GLN A 27 -12.30 -14.17 -13.04
CA GLN A 27 -13.07 -13.10 -13.68
C GLN A 27 -13.80 -12.21 -12.65
N ALA A 28 -14.39 -12.82 -11.62
CA ALA A 28 -15.03 -12.07 -10.53
C ALA A 28 -14.01 -11.24 -9.73
N ALA A 29 -12.83 -11.81 -9.45
CA ALA A 29 -11.74 -11.09 -8.80
C ALA A 29 -11.22 -9.93 -9.66
N ALA A 30 -11.09 -10.12 -10.98
CA ALA A 30 -10.72 -9.07 -11.92
C ALA A 30 -11.77 -7.95 -11.96
N ALA A 31 -13.06 -8.27 -11.97
CA ALA A 31 -14.12 -7.28 -11.92
C ALA A 31 -14.14 -6.51 -10.58
N ALA A 32 -13.88 -7.19 -9.46
CA ALA A 32 -13.77 -6.54 -8.15
C ALA A 32 -12.52 -5.65 -8.05
N ALA A 33 -11.38 -6.12 -8.57
CA ALA A 33 -10.15 -5.34 -8.62
C ALA A 33 -10.31 -4.11 -9.52
N ALA A 34 -10.93 -4.26 -10.70
CA ALA A 34 -11.25 -3.12 -11.57
C ALA A 34 -12.13 -2.09 -10.86
N LYS A 35 -13.16 -2.53 -10.12
CA LYS A 35 -13.99 -1.61 -9.31
C LYS A 35 -13.23 -0.93 -8.17
N GLY A 36 -12.28 -1.63 -7.54
CA GLY A 36 -11.43 -1.05 -6.49
C GLY A 36 -10.43 -0.05 -7.06
N CYS A 37 -9.78 -0.42 -8.16
CA CYS A 37 -8.81 0.42 -8.86
C CYS A 37 -9.47 1.65 -9.48
N THR A 38 -10.70 1.58 -9.99
CA THR A 38 -11.38 2.79 -10.51
C THR A 38 -11.65 3.83 -9.41
N VAL A 39 -11.90 3.41 -8.18
CA VAL A 39 -12.00 4.33 -7.02
C VAL A 39 -10.64 4.96 -6.72
N ASP A 40 -9.59 4.17 -6.75
CA ASP A 40 -8.23 4.67 -6.53
C ASP A 40 -7.79 5.60 -7.68
N GLU A 41 -8.12 5.30 -8.94
CA GLU A 41 -7.78 6.09 -10.12
C GLU A 41 -8.50 7.44 -10.17
N THR A 42 -9.78 7.46 -9.78
CA THR A 42 -10.57 8.69 -9.75
C THR A 42 -10.14 9.61 -8.61
N ARG A 43 -9.65 9.05 -7.51
CA ARG A 43 -9.24 9.83 -6.33
C ARG A 43 -7.77 10.21 -6.32
N TYR A 44 -6.90 9.29 -6.72
CA TYR A 44 -5.46 9.41 -6.57
C TYR A 44 -4.70 9.50 -7.90
N GLY A 45 -5.33 9.16 -9.01
CA GLY A 45 -4.70 9.15 -10.33
C GLY A 45 -3.96 7.84 -10.61
N ASP A 46 -2.74 7.92 -11.13
CA ASP A 46 -2.00 6.72 -11.56
C ASP A 46 -1.53 5.91 -10.34
N VAL A 47 -1.68 4.58 -10.35
CA VAL A 47 -1.37 3.72 -9.21
C VAL A 47 -0.17 2.83 -9.53
N GLU A 48 0.87 2.89 -8.71
CA GLU A 48 2.00 1.96 -8.76
C GLU A 48 1.83 0.92 -7.64
N ALA A 49 1.39 -0.28 -8.00
CA ALA A 49 1.19 -1.38 -7.07
C ALA A 49 2.47 -2.20 -6.89
N VAL A 50 3.13 -2.05 -5.74
CA VAL A 50 4.35 -2.78 -5.39
C VAL A 50 4.00 -3.97 -4.50
N ASN A 51 4.20 -5.18 -5.03
CA ASN A 51 3.97 -6.42 -4.29
C ASN A 51 5.29 -6.99 -3.77
N LEU A 52 5.39 -7.13 -2.44
CA LEU A 52 6.59 -7.59 -1.72
C LEU A 52 6.53 -9.08 -1.35
N VAL A 53 5.62 -9.83 -1.95
CA VAL A 53 5.41 -11.26 -1.66
C VAL A 53 6.53 -12.09 -2.27
N ASP A 54 6.94 -13.15 -1.58
CA ASP A 54 8.03 -14.01 -2.05
C ASP A 54 7.65 -14.75 -3.32
N LYS A 55 8.62 -14.94 -4.23
CA LYS A 55 8.43 -15.71 -5.46
C LYS A 55 8.62 -17.22 -5.22
N LYS A 56 8.32 -17.69 -4.00
CA LYS A 56 8.51 -19.07 -3.56
C LYS A 56 7.25 -19.63 -2.89
N GLY A 57 7.17 -20.95 -2.85
CA GLY A 57 6.08 -21.67 -2.17
C GLY A 57 4.69 -21.27 -2.67
N TRP A 58 3.73 -21.26 -1.74
CA TRP A 58 2.33 -20.91 -2.03
C TRP A 58 2.13 -19.40 -2.30
N GLN A 59 3.04 -18.56 -1.78
CA GLN A 59 3.04 -17.11 -1.97
C GLN A 59 3.27 -16.71 -3.44
N LYS A 60 4.08 -17.49 -4.16
CA LYS A 60 4.26 -17.33 -5.61
C LYS A 60 2.92 -17.36 -6.35
N THR A 61 2.07 -18.36 -6.06
CA THR A 61 0.76 -18.51 -6.69
C THR A 61 -0.15 -17.31 -6.41
N LEU A 62 -0.04 -16.71 -5.23
CA LEU A 62 -0.79 -15.49 -4.89
C LEU A 62 -0.30 -14.29 -5.70
N GLY A 63 1.02 -14.08 -5.79
CA GLY A 63 1.62 -13.01 -6.59
C GLY A 63 1.27 -13.11 -8.08
N GLU A 64 1.32 -14.33 -8.64
CA GLU A 64 0.94 -14.59 -10.04
C GLU A 64 -0.52 -14.25 -10.32
N LYS A 65 -1.43 -14.65 -9.41
CA LYS A 65 -2.86 -14.32 -9.54
C LYS A 65 -3.11 -12.81 -9.42
N MET A 66 -2.43 -12.14 -8.50
CA MET A 66 -2.53 -10.69 -8.35
C MET A 66 -2.04 -9.98 -9.61
N GLN A 67 -0.92 -10.43 -10.19
CA GLN A 67 -0.42 -9.90 -11.45
C GLN A 67 -1.43 -10.08 -12.59
N GLN A 68 -2.01 -11.27 -12.75
CA GLN A 68 -3.02 -11.55 -13.78
C GLN A 68 -4.25 -10.65 -13.66
N VAL A 69 -4.65 -10.33 -12.42
CA VAL A 69 -5.82 -9.49 -12.14
C VAL A 69 -5.55 -8.01 -12.37
N LEU A 70 -4.34 -7.52 -12.06
CA LEU A 70 -4.00 -6.09 -12.17
C LEU A 70 -3.47 -5.70 -13.56
N GLN A 71 -2.83 -6.63 -14.27
CA GLN A 71 -2.26 -6.39 -15.60
C GLN A 71 -3.24 -5.76 -16.63
N PRO A 72 -4.54 -6.13 -16.70
CA PRO A 72 -5.46 -5.53 -17.66
C PRO A 72 -6.04 -4.17 -17.22
N ILE A 73 -5.76 -3.70 -16.01
CA ILE A 73 -6.33 -2.46 -15.49
C ILE A 73 -5.50 -1.27 -15.98
N GLU A 74 -6.14 -0.33 -16.68
CA GLU A 74 -5.47 0.88 -17.13
C GLU A 74 -5.01 1.74 -15.96
N ARG A 75 -3.90 2.48 -16.13
CA ARG A 75 -3.35 3.39 -15.11
C ARG A 75 -2.90 2.72 -13.80
N VAL A 76 -2.87 1.38 -13.76
CA VAL A 76 -2.31 0.59 -12.67
C VAL A 76 -1.08 -0.15 -13.18
N ASN A 77 0.08 0.22 -12.66
CA ASN A 77 1.32 -0.53 -12.87
C ASN A 77 1.50 -1.55 -11.74
N PHE A 78 2.06 -2.71 -12.07
CA PHE A 78 2.34 -3.76 -11.11
C PHE A 78 3.83 -4.11 -11.09
N THR A 79 4.46 -3.95 -9.93
CA THR A 79 5.86 -4.27 -9.70
C THR A 79 5.98 -5.37 -8.65
N TRP A 80 6.49 -6.55 -9.03
CA TRP A 80 6.68 -7.67 -8.11
C TRP A 80 8.14 -7.79 -7.67
N PHE A 81 8.39 -7.35 -6.45
CA PHE A 81 9.71 -7.33 -5.82
C PHE A 81 9.80 -8.41 -4.73
N ASP A 82 10.70 -9.38 -4.90
CA ASP A 82 10.89 -10.45 -3.90
C ASP A 82 11.79 -9.96 -2.77
N PHE A 83 11.18 -9.48 -1.69
CA PHE A 83 11.90 -8.83 -0.60
C PHE A 83 12.92 -9.77 0.06
N HIS A 84 12.61 -11.05 0.27
CA HIS A 84 13.55 -11.98 0.90
C HIS A 84 14.68 -12.41 -0.03
N ALA A 85 14.45 -12.51 -1.34
CA ALA A 85 15.53 -12.79 -2.26
C ALA A 85 16.48 -11.59 -2.37
N GLU A 86 15.92 -10.39 -2.48
CA GLU A 86 16.66 -9.16 -2.78
C GLU A 86 17.31 -8.55 -1.53
N CYS A 87 16.70 -8.63 -0.35
CA CYS A 87 17.22 -8.01 0.89
C CYS A 87 17.89 -9.02 1.83
N LYS A 88 18.25 -10.22 1.34
CA LYS A 88 19.04 -11.19 2.11
C LYS A 88 20.30 -10.54 2.67
N ASN A 89 20.68 -10.91 3.90
CA ASN A 89 21.88 -10.40 4.58
C ASN A 89 21.94 -8.87 4.73
N MET A 90 20.78 -8.19 4.86
CA MET A 90 20.70 -6.73 5.06
C MET A 90 21.22 -5.90 3.88
N HIS A 91 21.18 -6.44 2.65
CA HIS A 91 21.53 -5.69 1.42
C HIS A 91 20.42 -4.69 1.02
N TRP A 92 20.23 -3.66 1.83
CA TRP A 92 19.25 -2.58 1.62
C TRP A 92 19.47 -1.81 0.31
N GLU A 93 20.69 -1.86 -0.24
CA GLU A 93 21.04 -1.28 -1.54
C GLU A 93 20.13 -1.77 -2.68
N ASN A 94 19.59 -2.98 -2.58
CA ASN A 94 18.67 -3.52 -3.59
C ASN A 94 17.29 -2.83 -3.56
N LEU A 95 16.87 -2.24 -2.45
CA LEU A 95 15.72 -1.32 -2.45
C LEU A 95 16.02 -0.03 -3.21
N GLY A 96 17.29 0.38 -3.27
CA GLY A 96 17.74 1.48 -4.11
C GLY A 96 17.51 1.20 -5.60
N LYS A 97 17.72 -0.05 -6.03
CA LYS A 97 17.42 -0.48 -7.40
C LYS A 97 15.93 -0.40 -7.71
N LEU A 98 15.08 -0.83 -6.77
CA LEU A 98 13.63 -0.70 -6.89
C LEU A 98 13.21 0.77 -6.99
N LEU A 99 13.76 1.64 -6.14
CA LEU A 99 13.49 3.07 -6.24
C LEU A 99 13.95 3.63 -7.58
N GLN A 100 15.14 3.26 -8.06
CA GLN A 100 15.65 3.68 -9.37
C GLN A 100 14.74 3.22 -10.52
N GLN A 101 14.23 1.99 -10.45
CA GLN A 101 13.26 1.46 -11.40
C GLN A 101 11.96 2.28 -11.40
N LEU A 102 11.47 2.66 -10.22
CA LEU A 102 10.22 3.42 -10.05
C LEU A 102 10.43 4.94 -10.09
N GLN A 103 11.65 5.41 -10.29
CA GLN A 103 12.02 6.82 -10.20
C GLN A 103 11.24 7.67 -11.20
N GLN A 104 11.11 7.19 -12.44
CA GLN A 104 10.36 7.89 -13.49
C GLN A 104 8.88 8.05 -13.14
N GLN A 105 8.27 7.00 -12.56
CA GLN A 105 6.89 7.05 -12.09
C GLN A 105 6.75 8.00 -10.90
N LEU A 106 7.69 7.98 -9.97
CA LEU A 106 7.69 8.89 -8.83
C LEU A 106 7.82 10.36 -9.26
N ASP A 107 8.62 10.64 -10.29
CA ASP A 107 8.76 11.98 -10.87
C ASP A 107 7.51 12.45 -11.62
N SER A 108 6.84 11.55 -12.35
CA SER A 108 5.61 11.88 -13.08
C SER A 108 4.42 12.11 -12.14
N GLN A 109 4.28 11.27 -11.11
CA GLN A 109 3.22 11.37 -10.11
C GLN A 109 3.42 12.60 -9.21
N GLY A 110 4.67 12.88 -8.84
CA GLY A 110 5.05 14.04 -8.05
C GLY A 110 4.40 14.11 -6.66
N SER A 111 4.59 15.24 -5.98
CA SER A 111 3.95 15.54 -4.70
C SER A 111 3.22 16.88 -4.72
N LEU A 112 2.23 17.03 -3.85
CA LEU A 112 1.51 18.28 -3.67
C LEU A 112 2.46 19.37 -3.17
N ARG A 113 2.45 20.53 -3.82
CA ARG A 113 3.16 21.73 -3.38
C ARG A 113 2.26 22.94 -3.52
N VAL A 114 1.93 23.54 -2.37
CA VAL A 114 1.06 24.71 -2.27
C VAL A 114 1.74 25.80 -1.43
N LEU A 115 1.58 27.05 -1.84
CA LEU A 115 1.91 28.21 -1.02
C LEU A 115 0.71 28.52 -0.14
N LEU A 116 0.92 28.48 1.18
CA LEU A 116 -0.04 28.99 2.14
C LEU A 116 0.34 30.41 2.51
N LEU A 117 -0.65 31.31 2.51
CA LEU A 117 -0.51 32.69 2.94
C LEU A 117 -1.33 32.91 4.22
N PRO A 118 -0.83 33.69 5.18
CA PRO A 118 -1.64 34.18 6.28
C PRO A 118 -2.89 34.88 5.75
N GLU A 119 -4.02 34.70 6.42
CA GLU A 119 -5.30 35.25 5.96
C GLU A 119 -5.28 36.78 5.81
N GLU A 120 -4.53 37.47 6.68
CA GLU A 120 -4.33 38.93 6.66
C GLU A 120 -3.59 39.41 5.41
N THR A 121 -2.54 38.69 4.98
CA THR A 121 -1.76 39.04 3.79
C THR A 121 -2.42 38.54 2.50
N ALA A 122 -3.19 37.46 2.56
CA ALA A 122 -3.99 36.95 1.45
C ALA A 122 -5.08 37.94 1.03
N ALA A 123 -5.72 38.63 1.97
CA ALA A 123 -6.71 39.68 1.67
C ALA A 123 -6.07 40.86 0.91
N ALA A 124 -4.85 41.27 1.29
CA ALA A 124 -4.09 42.31 0.60
C ALA A 124 -3.60 41.87 -0.79
N ALA A 125 -3.16 40.61 -0.94
CA ALA A 125 -2.73 40.06 -2.23
C ALA A 125 -3.90 39.81 -3.20
N ALA A 126 -5.07 39.38 -2.69
CA ALA A 126 -6.29 39.20 -3.47
C ALA A 126 -6.87 40.53 -3.96
N ALA A 127 -6.69 41.63 -3.21
CA ALA A 127 -7.04 42.97 -3.66
C ALA A 127 -6.20 43.46 -4.85
N ALA A 128 -5.01 42.88 -5.06
CA ALA A 128 -4.12 43.21 -6.18
C ALA A 128 -4.30 42.31 -7.43
N ALA A 129 -4.99 41.16 -7.30
CA ALA A 129 -5.16 40.19 -8.38
C ALA A 129 -6.61 40.19 -8.92
N THR A 130 -6.82 40.86 -10.06
CA THR A 130 -8.09 40.79 -10.80
C THR A 130 -8.25 39.43 -11.50
N THR A 131 -9.31 38.67 -11.13
CA THR A 131 -9.79 37.37 -11.72
C THR A 131 -8.84 36.16 -11.55
N THR A 132 -9.24 34.93 -11.18
CA THR A 132 -10.52 34.18 -11.26
C THR A 132 -10.56 33.15 -10.11
N ALA A 133 -11.77 32.77 -9.70
CA ALA A 133 -12.10 31.96 -8.53
C ALA A 133 -11.45 30.57 -8.43
N ALA A 134 -11.20 30.12 -7.19
CA ALA A 134 -11.27 28.70 -6.81
C ALA A 134 -11.71 28.53 -5.34
N ALA A 135 -12.91 27.96 -5.18
CA ALA A 135 -13.49 27.27 -4.03
C ALA A 135 -13.37 27.90 -2.63
N ALA A 136 -14.43 28.62 -2.24
CA ALA A 136 -14.78 28.86 -0.84
C ALA A 136 -15.15 27.54 -0.13
N GLY A 137 -14.14 26.83 0.38
CA GLY A 137 -14.27 25.83 1.43
C GLY A 137 -13.69 26.38 2.74
N ALA A 138 -14.07 25.82 3.88
CA ALA A 138 -13.45 26.14 5.17
C ALA A 138 -11.91 26.06 5.04
N PRO A 139 -11.16 26.96 5.71
CA PRO A 139 -9.71 26.96 5.63
C PRO A 139 -9.17 25.60 6.06
N ILE A 140 -8.38 24.95 5.19
CA ILE A 140 -7.77 23.64 5.45
C ILE A 140 -6.89 23.71 6.71
N VAL A 141 -6.27 24.87 6.95
CA VAL A 141 -5.47 25.18 8.14
C VAL A 141 -6.00 26.49 8.74
N PRO A 142 -6.43 26.52 10.01
CA PRO A 142 -6.95 27.73 10.65
C PRO A 142 -5.97 28.91 10.55
N GLY A 143 -6.44 30.08 10.07
CA GLY A 143 -5.63 31.30 9.90
C GLY A 143 -4.76 31.35 8.63
N TRP A 144 -4.81 30.32 7.79
CA TRP A 144 -4.05 30.23 6.54
C TRP A 144 -4.96 29.94 5.35
N ARG A 145 -4.67 30.58 4.22
CA ARG A 145 -5.37 30.36 2.94
C ARG A 145 -4.41 29.84 1.89
N VAL A 146 -4.93 29.05 0.96
CA VAL A 146 -4.16 28.61 -0.21
C VAL A 146 -3.96 29.82 -1.13
N GLY A 147 -2.71 30.27 -1.27
CA GLY A 147 -2.34 31.36 -2.16
C GLY A 147 -2.13 30.86 -3.60
N GLN A 148 -1.20 29.92 -3.78
CA GLN A 148 -0.88 29.37 -5.10
C GLN A 148 -0.65 27.87 -5.02
N VAL A 149 -1.17 27.12 -6.00
CA VAL A 149 -0.87 25.70 -6.18
C VAL A 149 0.23 25.57 -7.23
N TYR A 150 1.40 25.08 -6.83
CA TYR A 150 2.54 24.88 -7.75
C TYR A 150 2.52 23.51 -8.43
N ARG A 151 2.10 22.47 -7.70
CA ARG A 151 2.05 21.09 -8.19
C ARG A 151 0.98 20.32 -7.45
N GLN A 152 0.22 19.49 -8.16
CA GLN A 152 -0.69 18.51 -7.59
C GLN A 152 -0.08 17.12 -7.70
N GLN A 153 -0.36 16.25 -6.73
CA GLN A 153 -0.01 14.83 -6.81
C GLN A 153 -0.95 14.14 -7.81
N ARG A 154 -0.40 13.38 -8.75
CA ARG A 154 -1.15 12.75 -9.86
C ARG A 154 -1.16 11.23 -9.81
N GLY A 155 -0.60 10.65 -8.75
CA GLY A 155 -0.59 9.21 -8.54
C GLY A 155 -0.12 8.82 -7.15
N VAL A 156 -0.20 7.52 -6.86
CA VAL A 156 0.15 6.94 -5.57
C VAL A 156 0.91 5.64 -5.74
N LEU A 157 1.79 5.35 -4.77
CA LEU A 157 2.40 4.04 -4.62
C LEU A 157 1.63 3.24 -3.57
N ARG A 158 1.15 2.06 -3.96
CA ARG A 158 0.45 1.13 -3.08
C ARG A 158 1.31 -0.09 -2.84
N SER A 159 1.77 -0.27 -1.61
CA SER A 159 2.57 -1.45 -1.23
C SER A 159 1.70 -2.54 -0.61
N ASN A 160 2.00 -3.80 -0.95
CA ASN A 160 1.38 -4.98 -0.36
C ASN A 160 2.46 -5.96 0.12
N CYS A 161 2.25 -6.58 1.28
CA CYS A 161 3.06 -7.69 1.78
C CYS A 161 2.16 -8.66 2.55
N MET A 162 2.45 -9.95 2.48
CA MET A 162 1.66 -10.99 3.15
C MET A 162 2.14 -11.28 4.58
N ASP A 163 3.42 -11.02 4.89
CA ASP A 163 4.06 -11.58 6.09
C ASP A 163 4.17 -10.59 7.25
N CYS A 164 4.51 -9.33 6.99
CA CYS A 164 4.63 -8.34 8.04
C CYS A 164 4.47 -6.91 7.53
N LEU A 165 3.88 -6.08 8.39
CA LEU A 165 3.74 -4.65 8.20
C LEU A 165 5.10 -3.96 8.08
N ASP A 166 6.13 -4.50 8.75
CA ASP A 166 7.48 -3.94 8.81
C ASP A 166 8.09 -3.75 7.42
N ARG A 167 7.97 -4.72 6.51
CA ARG A 167 8.53 -4.62 5.14
C ARG A 167 7.86 -3.51 4.35
N THR A 168 6.54 -3.35 4.50
CA THR A 168 5.82 -2.25 3.85
C THR A 168 6.20 -0.89 4.43
N GLY A 169 6.44 -0.79 5.75
CA GLY A 169 6.89 0.43 6.40
C GLY A 169 8.30 0.85 5.95
N VAL A 170 9.22 -0.10 5.82
CA VAL A 170 10.57 0.18 5.29
C VAL A 170 10.49 0.70 3.86
N LEU A 171 9.73 0.05 2.98
CA LEU A 171 9.55 0.53 1.62
C LEU A 171 8.93 1.94 1.59
N GLN A 172 7.85 2.16 2.34
CA GLN A 172 7.16 3.46 2.39
C GLN A 172 8.07 4.59 2.87
N SER A 173 8.85 4.34 3.93
CA SER A 173 9.81 5.33 4.45
C SER A 173 10.91 5.67 3.45
N LEU A 174 11.39 4.70 2.66
CA LEU A 174 12.36 4.95 1.58
C LEU A 174 11.79 5.88 0.50
N PHE A 175 10.59 5.58 0.00
CA PHE A 175 9.95 6.43 -1.02
C PHE A 175 9.60 7.82 -0.46
N ALA A 176 9.14 7.90 0.79
CA ALA A 176 8.86 9.16 1.44
C ALA A 176 10.13 10.03 1.59
N ARG A 177 11.27 9.42 1.94
CA ARG A 177 12.57 10.10 1.96
C ARG A 177 12.96 10.64 0.58
N ALA A 178 12.81 9.83 -0.46
CA ALA A 178 13.11 10.25 -1.83
C ALA A 178 12.25 11.44 -2.29
N VAL A 179 10.95 11.44 -1.95
CA VAL A 179 10.05 12.58 -2.21
C VAL A 179 10.43 13.80 -1.37
N LEU A 180 10.77 13.61 -0.10
CA LEU A 180 11.17 14.68 0.80
C LEU A 180 12.43 15.41 0.30
N HIS A 181 13.44 14.67 -0.17
CA HIS A 181 14.64 15.27 -0.78
C HIS A 181 14.29 16.18 -1.97
N LYS A 182 13.36 15.74 -2.85
CA LYS A 182 12.87 16.56 -3.96
C LYS A 182 12.10 17.80 -3.48
N GLN A 183 11.31 17.67 -2.41
CA GLN A 183 10.58 18.79 -1.84
C GLN A 183 11.53 19.83 -1.23
N LEU A 184 12.54 19.39 -0.49
CA LEU A 184 13.54 20.25 0.13
C LEU A 184 14.39 20.96 -0.93
N ALA A 185 14.86 20.24 -1.96
CA ALA A 185 15.59 20.82 -3.08
C ALA A 185 14.81 21.91 -3.84
N ALA A 186 13.47 21.86 -3.77
CA ALA A 186 12.61 22.82 -4.44
C ALA A 186 12.29 24.09 -3.62
N VAL A 187 12.70 24.13 -2.34
CA VAL A 187 12.45 25.24 -1.40
C VAL A 187 13.74 25.84 -0.84
N LEU A 188 14.80 25.03 -0.73
CA LEU A 188 16.09 25.46 -0.19
C LEU A 188 17.00 26.06 -1.28
N PRO A 189 17.89 27.01 -0.91
CA PRO A 189 18.84 27.59 -1.85
C PRO A 189 19.86 26.56 -2.39
N PRO A 190 20.42 26.79 -3.60
CA PRO A 190 21.21 25.82 -4.36
C PRO A 190 22.40 25.13 -3.65
N PRO A 191 23.18 25.75 -2.73
CA PRO A 191 24.26 25.03 -2.04
C PRO A 191 23.77 23.95 -1.06
N ALA A 192 22.50 24.00 -0.61
CA ALA A 192 21.86 22.93 0.17
C ALA A 192 21.13 21.91 -0.71
N ALA A 193 20.74 22.29 -1.93
CA ALA A 193 20.01 21.45 -2.89
C ALA A 193 20.91 20.61 -3.81
N ALA A 194 22.22 20.90 -3.87
CA ALA A 194 23.18 20.15 -4.68
C ALA A 194 23.32 18.67 -4.25
N ALA A 195 22.92 18.35 -3.03
CA ALA A 195 22.67 16.99 -2.59
C ALA A 195 21.24 16.59 -3.01
N ALA A 196 20.98 16.46 -4.31
CA ALA A 196 19.92 15.59 -4.83
C ALA A 196 20.36 14.15 -4.56
N ALA A 197 20.41 13.85 -3.27
CA ALA A 197 21.29 12.87 -2.73
C ALA A 197 20.66 11.50 -2.98
N ALA A 198 21.53 10.51 -3.14
CA ALA A 198 21.15 9.14 -3.39
C ALA A 198 19.94 8.73 -2.52
N PRO A 199 19.12 7.75 -2.95
CA PRO A 199 17.93 7.27 -2.24
C PRO A 199 18.00 7.14 -0.72
N PHE A 200 19.21 6.85 -0.20
CA PHE A 200 19.51 6.61 1.21
C PHE A 200 20.29 7.73 1.89
N ALA A 201 20.50 8.84 1.21
CA ALA A 201 21.27 9.93 1.75
C ALA A 201 20.58 10.51 3.00
N PRO A 202 21.37 10.90 4.01
CA PRO A 202 20.86 11.57 5.19
C PRO A 202 20.13 12.86 4.82
N ILE A 203 19.15 13.25 5.64
CA ILE A 203 18.47 14.54 5.50
C ILE A 203 19.32 15.60 6.20
N GLU A 204 19.91 16.53 5.44
CA GLU A 204 20.90 17.50 5.95
C GLU A 204 20.35 18.94 6.10
N VAL A 205 19.09 19.08 6.52
CA VAL A 205 18.50 20.41 6.80
C VAL A 205 18.97 20.94 8.15
N SER A 206 19.15 20.05 9.12
CA SER A 206 19.64 20.33 10.46
C SER A 206 20.32 19.09 11.05
N PRO A 207 21.16 19.23 12.09
CA PRO A 207 21.83 18.09 12.73
C PRO A 207 20.90 16.99 13.24
N PHE A 208 19.64 17.32 13.53
CA PHE A 208 18.63 16.40 14.08
C PHE A 208 17.66 15.86 13.03
N SER A 209 17.74 16.32 11.78
CA SER A 209 16.73 16.02 10.76
C SER A 209 16.58 14.52 10.49
N GLU A 210 17.71 13.81 10.42
CA GLU A 210 17.74 12.36 10.23
C GLU A 210 17.10 11.60 11.41
N GLU A 211 17.43 12.02 12.64
CA GLU A 211 16.88 11.42 13.85
C GLU A 211 15.36 11.64 13.96
N ILE A 212 14.90 12.86 13.64
CA ILE A 212 13.48 13.21 13.61
C ILE A 212 12.74 12.34 12.59
N PHE A 213 13.29 12.19 11.37
CA PHE A 213 12.67 11.36 10.34
C PHE A 213 12.54 9.90 10.78
N ARG A 214 13.62 9.33 11.35
CA ARG A 214 13.62 7.93 11.83
C ARG A 214 12.63 7.74 12.98
N SER A 215 12.60 8.66 13.94
CA SER A 215 11.70 8.61 15.08
C SER A 215 10.23 8.73 14.65
N LEU A 216 9.93 9.60 13.67
CA LEU A 216 8.58 9.73 13.11
C LEU A 216 8.10 8.42 12.47
N TRP A 217 8.96 7.76 11.67
CA TRP A 217 8.61 6.50 11.02
C TRP A 217 8.52 5.33 11.99
N ALA A 218 9.33 5.31 13.05
CA ALA A 218 9.20 4.34 14.13
C ALA A 218 7.86 4.48 14.86
N ALA A 219 7.50 5.71 15.25
CA ALA A 219 6.21 5.99 15.89
C ALA A 219 5.01 5.63 15.00
N ASN A 220 5.12 5.87 13.68
CA ASN A 220 4.12 5.43 12.72
C ASN A 220 4.00 3.90 12.66
N ALA A 221 5.12 3.17 12.66
CA ALA A 221 5.11 1.71 12.69
C ALA A 221 4.44 1.18 13.97
N ASP A 222 4.78 1.75 15.13
CA ASP A 222 4.17 1.38 16.42
C ASP A 222 2.66 1.60 16.40
N ALA A 223 2.21 2.76 15.93
CA ALA A 223 0.78 3.09 15.84
C ALA A 223 0.01 2.14 14.92
N ILE A 224 0.54 1.83 13.74
CA ILE A 224 -0.12 0.91 12.80
C ILE A 224 -0.07 -0.53 13.33
N SER A 225 1.01 -0.92 14.02
CA SER A 225 1.12 -2.27 14.61
C SER A 225 -0.02 -2.56 15.59
N ILE A 226 -0.45 -1.58 16.37
CA ILE A 226 -1.59 -1.69 17.31
C ILE A 226 -2.87 -2.04 16.55
N LEU A 227 -3.13 -1.39 15.41
CA LEU A 227 -4.32 -1.63 14.58
C LEU A 227 -4.34 -3.05 13.99
N TYR A 228 -3.16 -3.58 13.64
CA TYR A 228 -3.02 -4.93 13.07
C TYR A 228 -3.04 -6.02 14.13
N ALA A 229 -2.34 -5.84 15.26
CA ALA A 229 -2.30 -6.79 16.37
C ALA A 229 -3.66 -6.95 17.05
N GLY A 230 -4.41 -5.85 17.21
CA GLY A 230 -5.74 -5.86 17.84
C GLY A 230 -6.75 -6.79 17.16
N LYS A 231 -6.73 -6.89 15.82
CA LYS A 231 -7.63 -7.79 15.08
C LYS A 231 -7.25 -9.27 15.20
N LEU A 232 -5.96 -9.58 15.17
CA LEU A 232 -5.48 -10.96 15.35
C LEU A 232 -5.81 -11.49 16.74
N GLN A 233 -5.67 -10.65 17.77
CA GLN A 233 -5.97 -11.01 19.16
C GLN A 233 -7.48 -11.23 19.38
N GLN A 234 -8.34 -10.39 18.78
CA GLN A 234 -9.80 -10.59 18.82
C GLN A 234 -10.24 -11.85 18.06
N GLN A 235 -9.64 -12.13 16.90
CA GLN A 235 -10.00 -13.30 16.09
C GLN A 235 -9.52 -14.62 16.75
N GLN A 236 -8.35 -14.61 17.39
CA GLN A 236 -7.88 -15.74 18.20
C GLN A 236 -8.73 -15.95 19.45
N GLN A 237 -9.17 -14.88 20.13
CA GLN A 237 -10.10 -14.97 21.26
C GLN A 237 -11.47 -15.53 20.83
N GLN A 238 -12.00 -15.10 19.68
CA GLN A 238 -13.24 -15.67 19.13
C GLN A 238 -13.11 -17.15 18.78
N GLN A 239 -11.98 -17.56 18.19
CA GLN A 239 -11.72 -18.98 17.91
C GLN A 239 -11.57 -19.82 19.19
N GLN A 240 -10.88 -19.29 20.22
CA GLN A 240 -10.77 -19.97 21.50
C GLN A 240 -12.12 -20.07 22.22
N GLN A 241 -12.95 -19.03 22.18
CA GLN A 241 -14.30 -19.07 22.73
C GLN A 241 -15.19 -20.07 21.99
N GLN A 242 -15.11 -20.16 20.66
CA GLN A 242 -15.82 -21.17 19.88
C GLN A 242 -15.35 -22.60 20.22
N GLN A 243 -14.05 -22.81 20.39
CA GLN A 243 -13.52 -24.11 20.81
C GLN A 243 -13.96 -24.48 22.23
N GLN A 244 -13.97 -23.54 23.18
CA GLN A 244 -14.47 -23.78 24.53
C GLN A 244 -15.98 -24.05 24.55
N GLN A 245 -16.76 -23.36 23.70
CA GLN A 245 -18.18 -23.65 23.53
C GLN A 245 -18.41 -25.04 22.93
N GLN A 246 -17.64 -25.45 21.91
CA GLN A 246 -17.71 -26.80 21.36
C GLN A 246 -17.32 -27.86 22.39
N GLN A 247 -16.27 -27.63 23.19
CA GLN A 247 -15.89 -28.55 24.25
C GLN A 247 -16.99 -28.66 25.32
N ARG A 248 -17.60 -27.54 25.73
CA ARG A 248 -18.74 -27.55 26.67
C ARG A 248 -19.96 -28.28 26.11
N LEU A 249 -20.28 -28.07 24.83
CA LEU A 249 -21.34 -28.81 24.12
C LEU A 249 -21.02 -30.31 24.05
N CYS A 250 -19.79 -30.70 23.71
CA CYS A 250 -19.37 -32.10 23.74
C CYS A 250 -19.43 -32.72 25.13
N PHE A 251 -19.06 -31.99 26.19
CA PHE A 251 -19.19 -32.46 27.58
C PHE A 251 -20.64 -32.61 28.02
N LEU A 252 -21.53 -31.69 27.64
CA LEU A 252 -22.97 -31.77 27.91
C LEU A 252 -23.62 -32.94 27.15
N PHE A 253 -23.23 -33.18 25.89
CA PHE A 253 -23.68 -34.34 25.10
C PHE A 253 -23.15 -35.66 25.66
N ALA A 254 -21.89 -35.72 26.11
CA ALA A 254 -21.31 -36.91 26.73
C ALA A 254 -21.96 -37.24 28.09
N ALA A 255 -22.28 -36.23 28.90
CA ALA A 255 -22.98 -36.41 30.17
C ALA A 255 -24.42 -36.89 29.98
N ALA A 256 -25.12 -36.44 28.93
CA ALA A 256 -26.47 -36.90 28.60
C ALA A 256 -26.51 -38.36 28.13
N CYS A 257 -25.48 -38.84 27.42
CA CYS A 257 -25.37 -40.25 27.00
C CYS A 257 -25.03 -41.24 28.13
N CYS A 258 -24.53 -40.77 29.28
CA CYS A 258 -24.20 -41.65 30.42
C CYS A 258 -25.35 -41.81 31.44
N CYS A 259 -26.49 -41.15 31.23
CA CYS A 259 -27.63 -41.17 32.17
C CYS A 259 -28.91 -41.82 31.59
N THR A 260 -28.81 -42.59 30.49
CA THR A 260 -29.87 -43.43 29.93
C THR A 260 -29.39 -44.85 29.75
#